data_AF-A0A4U8YQ76-F1
#
_entry.id   AF-A0A4U8YQ76-F1
#
_cell.length_a   1.000
_cell.length_b   1.000
_cell.length_c   1.000
_cell.angle_alpha   90.00
_cell.angle_beta   90.00
_cell.angle_gamma   90.00
#
_symmetry.space_group_name_H-M   'P 1'
#
loop_
_entity.id
_entity.type
_entity.pdbx_description
1 polymer ?
#
loop_
_entity_poly.entity_id
_entity_poly.type
_entity_poly.pdbx_seq_one_letter_code
_entity_poly.pdbx_strand_id
1 'polypeptide(L)'
;MKTLRLAILTAFILLPSLVLAGNCDNPTNDFDGVYCLTKNYLAVDTRLNETYGELISFLTDDQKRQLNKEQIQWMKERNATCSIDHEGRFFIDLNLATQSTLSRLSYLNKELQRFKKSGDVSLSASSDTSKPLDPPLLNLPRPYKVSTFSAMYFNGTDHVSSEMVTHPSINYENDVFCKIPASSFEAVWEANIDAQEACRLPISFASTTHGMAAFFLDDVSIPNGLDSNGSLSIPLETGAHRLRIEYKNHGYRANFNAAVVNYPGASSKGDLQVFFEKALSNSARSVHISGETTTDYNNNVHVYLPDEGPVFLVLESQTSINWTFYNQSDVRVSGVLICCDSGASTVTGIREDTPVYHVEAIDRSVYQGMLPEAFDYEYKEKNMLRADFSY
;
A
#
# COMPACT_ATOMS: atom_id res chain seq x y z
N MET A 1 -65.17 46.58 34.68
CA MET A 1 -65.48 45.14 34.83
C MET A 1 -64.86 44.37 33.68
N LYS A 2 -64.01 43.39 34.03
CA LYS A 2 -63.56 42.21 33.25
C LYS A 2 -62.83 42.43 31.92
N THR A 3 -61.51 42.43 31.98
CA THR A 3 -60.55 41.91 30.96
C THR A 3 -59.22 41.74 31.72
N LEU A 4 -58.35 40.75 31.59
CA LEU A 4 -58.18 39.60 30.71
C LEU A 4 -57.11 38.73 31.42
N ARG A 5 -57.25 37.41 31.42
CA ARG A 5 -56.28 36.48 32.04
C ARG A 5 -54.98 36.48 31.23
N LEU A 6 -53.84 36.79 31.86
CA LEU A 6 -52.53 36.59 31.26
C LEU A 6 -51.92 35.30 31.83
N ALA A 7 -52.04 34.22 31.05
CA ALA A 7 -51.29 33.00 31.29
C ALA A 7 -49.85 33.22 30.81
N ILE A 8 -48.90 33.20 31.75
CA ILE A 8 -47.47 33.23 31.46
C ILE A 8 -47.09 31.83 30.97
N LEU A 9 -47.02 31.65 29.65
CA LEU A 9 -46.37 30.51 29.02
C LEU A 9 -44.89 30.86 28.88
N THR A 10 -44.06 30.39 29.81
CA THR A 10 -42.60 30.43 29.67
C THR A 10 -42.20 29.49 28.54
N ALA A 11 -42.00 30.06 27.34
CA ALA A 11 -41.42 29.36 26.21
C ALA A 11 -39.97 29.00 26.54
N PHE A 12 -39.72 27.70 26.76
CA PHE A 12 -38.39 27.11 26.74
C PHE A 12 -37.81 27.33 25.35
N ILE A 13 -36.89 28.29 25.22
CA ILE A 13 -36.12 28.50 24.00
C ILE A 13 -35.16 27.31 23.88
N LEU A 14 -35.58 26.28 23.15
CA LEU A 14 -34.69 25.29 22.58
C LEU A 14 -33.89 25.99 21.49
N LEU A 15 -32.75 26.60 21.86
CA LEU A 15 -31.72 26.95 20.90
C LEU A 15 -31.22 25.63 20.31
N PRO A 16 -31.42 25.36 19.00
CA PRO A 16 -30.72 24.27 18.38
C PRO A 16 -29.23 24.63 18.41
N SER A 17 -28.45 23.90 19.19
CA SER A 17 -27.00 23.92 19.08
C SER A 17 -26.67 23.56 17.64
N LEU A 18 -26.27 24.55 16.85
CA LEU A 18 -25.63 24.33 15.56
C LEU A 18 -24.36 23.52 15.87
N VAL A 19 -24.46 22.21 15.70
CA VAL A 19 -23.29 21.36 15.55
C VAL A 19 -22.62 21.85 14.27
N LEU A 20 -21.61 22.70 14.41
CA LEU A 20 -20.64 22.89 13.33
C LEU A 20 -19.96 21.54 13.14
N ALA A 21 -20.50 20.74 12.22
CA ALA A 21 -19.72 19.69 11.62
C ALA A 21 -18.55 20.40 10.92
N GLY A 22 -17.36 20.35 11.51
CA GLY A 22 -16.14 20.82 10.85
C GLY A 22 -16.05 20.11 9.50
N ASN A 23 -15.94 20.90 8.42
CA ASN A 23 -15.81 20.37 7.07
C ASN A 23 -14.43 19.73 6.92
N CYS A 24 -14.32 18.45 7.27
CA CYS A 24 -13.05 17.73 7.20
C CYS A 24 -12.57 17.45 5.78
N ASP A 25 -13.40 17.73 4.79
CA ASP A 25 -13.03 17.67 3.37
C ASP A 25 -12.19 18.88 2.96
N ASN A 26 -12.24 19.99 3.72
CA ASN A 26 -11.44 21.18 3.46
C ASN A 26 -11.17 21.96 4.76
N PRO A 27 -10.23 21.52 5.61
CA PRO A 27 -9.88 22.22 6.84
C PRO A 27 -9.32 23.61 6.49
N THR A 28 -9.84 24.65 7.14
CA THR A 28 -9.48 26.05 6.78
C THR A 28 -8.27 26.58 7.54
N ASN A 29 -7.83 25.86 8.56
CA ASN A 29 -6.69 26.19 9.40
C ASN A 29 -6.15 24.94 10.13
N ASP A 30 -5.00 25.08 10.78
CA ASP A 30 -4.32 23.96 11.47
C ASP A 30 -5.16 23.34 12.60
N PHE A 31 -5.98 24.12 13.31
CA PHE A 31 -6.85 23.60 14.37
C PHE A 31 -8.01 22.76 13.80
N ASP A 32 -8.56 23.16 12.65
CA ASP A 32 -9.52 22.33 11.90
C ASP A 32 -8.85 21.03 11.43
N GLY A 33 -7.61 21.11 10.96
CA GLY A 33 -6.79 19.95 10.57
C GLY A 33 -6.62 18.96 11.72
N VAL A 34 -6.16 19.43 12.89
CA VAL A 34 -6.01 18.59 14.09
C VAL A 34 -7.35 17.99 14.52
N TYR A 35 -8.43 18.77 14.50
CA TYR A 35 -9.78 18.28 14.82
C TYR A 35 -10.19 17.12 13.90
N CYS A 36 -9.97 17.26 12.59
CA CYS A 36 -10.35 16.26 11.60
C CYS A 36 -9.49 15.00 11.66
N LEU A 37 -8.18 15.16 11.82
CA LEU A 37 -7.26 14.04 12.05
C LEU A 37 -7.63 13.26 13.32
N THR A 38 -8.00 13.97 14.39
CA THR A 38 -8.44 13.37 15.65
C THR A 38 -9.73 12.58 15.44
N LYS A 39 -10.70 13.15 14.72
CA LYS A 39 -11.98 12.49 14.41
C LYS A 39 -11.78 11.19 13.63
N ASN A 40 -10.90 11.19 12.63
CA ASN A 40 -10.57 10.01 11.84
C ASN A 40 -9.91 8.93 12.69
N TYR A 41 -8.90 9.30 13.48
CA TYR A 41 -8.24 8.39 14.40
C TYR A 41 -9.23 7.75 15.38
N LEU A 42 -10.10 8.55 16.01
CA LEU A 42 -11.09 8.05 16.97
C LEU A 42 -12.11 7.10 16.34
N ALA A 43 -12.50 7.33 15.09
CA ALA A 43 -13.41 6.43 14.38
C ALA A 43 -12.78 5.04 14.17
N VAL A 44 -11.50 5.01 13.75
CA VAL A 44 -10.76 3.75 13.57
C VAL A 44 -10.47 3.07 14.91
N ASP A 45 -10.05 3.82 15.94
CA ASP A 45 -9.78 3.29 17.28
C ASP A 45 -11.03 2.69 17.92
N THR A 46 -12.18 3.36 17.77
CA THR A 46 -13.49 2.81 18.18
C THR A 46 -13.75 1.47 17.50
N ARG A 47 -13.56 1.40 16.18
CA ARG A 47 -13.81 0.17 15.42
C ARG A 47 -12.84 -0.96 15.80
N LEU A 48 -11.59 -0.62 16.11
CA LEU A 48 -10.60 -1.55 16.63
C LEU A 48 -11.04 -2.14 17.97
N ASN A 49 -11.51 -1.30 18.90
CA ASN A 49 -11.97 -1.74 20.21
C ASN A 49 -13.23 -2.61 20.13
N GLU A 50 -14.18 -2.27 19.25
CA GLU A 50 -15.35 -3.10 18.97
C GLU A 50 -14.95 -4.48 18.44
N THR A 51 -14.09 -4.52 17.42
CA THR A 51 -13.63 -5.77 16.78
C THR A 51 -12.85 -6.63 17.77
N TYR A 52 -12.02 -6.00 18.61
CA TYR A 52 -11.31 -6.66 19.69
C TYR A 52 -12.28 -7.30 20.71
N GLY A 53 -13.29 -6.55 21.16
CA GLY A 53 -14.30 -7.06 22.09
C GLY A 53 -15.09 -8.24 21.51
N GLU A 54 -15.45 -8.14 20.22
CA GLU A 54 -16.12 -9.22 19.51
C GLU A 54 -15.22 -10.45 19.42
N LEU A 55 -13.96 -10.30 19.00
CA LEU A 55 -12.99 -11.39 18.89
C LEU A 55 -12.80 -12.10 20.23
N ILE A 56 -12.62 -11.34 21.32
CA ILE A 56 -12.46 -11.89 22.67
C ILE A 56 -13.60 -12.84 23.06
N SER A 57 -14.82 -12.64 22.57
CA SER A 57 -15.96 -13.52 22.86
C SER A 57 -15.82 -14.93 22.27
N PHE A 58 -14.98 -15.11 21.24
CA PHE A 58 -14.73 -16.40 20.58
C PHE A 58 -13.52 -17.15 21.15
N LEU A 59 -12.72 -16.52 22.01
CA LEU A 59 -11.42 -17.06 22.44
C LEU A 59 -11.50 -17.84 23.76
N THR A 60 -10.62 -18.85 23.91
CA THR A 60 -10.34 -19.50 25.20
C THR A 60 -9.57 -18.56 26.14
N ASP A 61 -9.50 -18.88 27.43
CA ASP A 61 -8.83 -18.01 28.41
C ASP A 61 -7.33 -17.84 28.14
N ASP A 62 -6.65 -18.87 27.63
CA ASP A 62 -5.25 -18.76 27.20
C ASP A 62 -5.09 -17.85 25.98
N GLN A 63 -5.97 -17.99 24.99
CA GLN A 63 -5.98 -17.14 23.78
C GLN A 63 -6.30 -15.69 24.12
N LYS A 64 -7.23 -15.44 25.05
CA LYS A 64 -7.52 -14.08 25.57
C LYS A 64 -6.29 -13.47 26.23
N ARG A 65 -5.58 -14.22 27.09
CA ARG A 65 -4.35 -13.73 27.75
C ARG A 65 -3.28 -13.36 26.72
N GLN A 66 -3.08 -14.21 25.72
CA GLN A 66 -2.11 -13.97 24.66
C GLN A 66 -2.48 -12.74 23.83
N LEU A 67 -3.73 -12.64 23.36
CA LEU A 67 -4.18 -11.50 22.57
C LEU A 67 -4.12 -10.18 23.36
N ASN A 68 -4.46 -10.20 24.65
CA ASN A 68 -4.30 -9.03 25.52
C ASN A 68 -2.84 -8.55 25.59
N LYS A 69 -1.90 -9.49 25.75
CA LYS A 69 -0.47 -9.17 25.79
C LYS A 69 0.01 -8.55 24.47
N GLU A 70 -0.41 -9.12 23.35
CA GLU A 70 -0.13 -8.59 22.02
C GLU A 70 -0.73 -7.19 21.82
N GLN A 71 -1.96 -6.95 22.27
CA GLN A 71 -2.59 -5.63 22.18
C GLN A 71 -1.87 -4.56 23.00
N ILE A 72 -1.47 -4.90 24.23
CA ILE A 72 -0.69 -3.98 25.07
C ILE A 72 0.64 -3.66 24.42
N GLN A 73 1.32 -4.66 23.84
CA GLN A 73 2.60 -4.47 23.18
C GLN A 73 2.45 -3.59 21.93
N TRP A 74 1.47 -3.87 21.09
CA TRP A 74 1.15 -3.05 19.92
C TRP A 74 0.85 -1.60 20.30
N MET A 75 0.06 -1.35 21.36
CA MET A 75 -0.23 0.02 21.82
C MET A 75 1.05 0.75 22.27
N LYS A 76 1.98 0.06 22.92
CA LYS A 76 3.28 0.64 23.32
C LYS A 76 4.11 1.03 22.09
N GLU A 77 4.18 0.14 21.10
CA GLU A 77 4.91 0.37 19.85
C GLU A 77 4.29 1.53 19.07
N ARG A 78 2.97 1.50 18.84
CA ARG A 78 2.25 2.61 18.21
C ARG A 78 2.54 3.93 18.92
N ASN A 79 2.43 3.98 20.24
CA ASN A 79 2.65 5.23 20.99
C ASN A 79 4.11 5.69 20.87
N ALA A 80 5.09 4.79 20.92
CA ALA A 80 6.50 5.15 20.76
C ALA A 80 6.84 5.63 19.33
N THR A 81 6.17 5.10 18.32
CA THR A 81 6.37 5.48 16.92
C THR A 81 5.62 6.75 16.54
N CYS A 82 4.39 6.91 17.02
CA CYS A 82 3.49 7.99 16.59
C CYS A 82 3.55 9.22 17.50
N SER A 83 4.34 9.18 18.59
CA SER A 83 4.49 10.33 19.47
C SER A 83 5.93 10.61 19.84
N ILE A 84 6.23 11.90 20.01
CA ILE A 84 7.53 12.37 20.48
C ILE A 84 7.33 13.35 21.63
N ASP A 85 8.21 13.26 22.63
CA ASP A 85 8.39 14.30 23.63
C ASP A 85 9.59 15.14 23.22
N HIS A 86 9.39 16.43 23.02
CA HIS A 86 10.45 17.37 22.71
C HIS A 86 10.30 18.63 23.55
N GLU A 87 11.29 18.87 24.42
CA GLU A 87 11.35 20.02 25.32
C GLU A 87 10.12 20.15 26.24
N GLY A 88 9.58 19.03 26.74
CA GLY A 88 8.41 19.02 27.62
C GLY A 88 7.09 19.30 26.89
N ARG A 89 7.08 19.22 25.56
CA ARG A 89 5.90 19.28 24.71
C ARG A 89 5.69 17.91 24.06
N PHE A 90 4.43 17.47 24.04
CA PHE A 90 4.04 16.20 23.46
C PHE A 90 3.46 16.40 22.07
N PHE A 91 4.02 15.73 21.07
CA PHE A 91 3.55 15.77 19.69
C PHE A 91 3.05 14.38 19.29
N ILE A 92 1.95 14.34 18.55
CA ILE A 92 1.35 13.10 18.05
C ILE A 92 1.14 13.25 16.54
N ASP A 93 1.66 12.30 15.77
CA ASP A 93 1.30 12.12 14.38
C ASP A 93 -0.01 11.30 14.30
N LEU A 94 -1.12 12.01 14.15
CA LEU A 94 -2.45 11.41 14.07
C LEU A 94 -2.70 10.65 12.76
N ASN A 95 -1.98 10.97 11.68
CA ASN A 95 -2.05 10.21 10.43
C ASN A 95 -1.39 8.85 10.61
N LEU A 96 -0.16 8.84 11.13
CA LEU A 96 0.58 7.61 11.41
C LEU A 96 -0.13 6.74 12.46
N ALA A 97 -0.70 7.37 13.50
CA ALA A 97 -1.52 6.67 14.48
C ALA A 97 -2.76 6.03 13.85
N THR A 98 -3.43 6.72 12.92
CA THR A 98 -4.60 6.20 12.18
C THR A 98 -4.22 5.00 11.32
N GLN A 99 -3.11 5.08 10.57
CA GLN A 99 -2.62 3.99 9.74
C GLN A 99 -2.23 2.76 10.57
N SER A 100 -1.48 2.95 11.66
CA SER A 100 -1.12 1.87 12.58
C SER A 100 -2.35 1.19 13.20
N THR A 101 -3.39 1.97 13.51
CA THR A 101 -4.68 1.48 14.02
C THR A 101 -5.49 0.74 12.96
N LEU A 102 -5.48 1.19 11.70
CA LEU A 102 -6.11 0.49 10.56
C LEU A 102 -5.44 -0.88 10.31
N SER A 103 -4.11 -0.93 10.32
CA SER A 103 -3.35 -2.18 10.17
C SER A 103 -3.68 -3.18 11.27
N ARG A 104 -3.77 -2.72 12.52
CA ARG A 104 -4.16 -3.58 13.64
C ARG A 104 -5.62 -4.02 13.56
N LEU A 105 -6.53 -3.13 13.17
CA LEU A 105 -7.94 -3.47 12.92
C LEU A 105 -8.07 -4.54 11.83
N SER A 106 -7.29 -4.46 10.76
CA SER A 106 -7.26 -5.48 9.69
C SER A 106 -6.86 -6.86 10.23
N TYR A 107 -5.80 -6.91 11.05
CA TYR A 107 -5.39 -8.14 11.74
C TYR A 107 -6.50 -8.73 12.60
N LEU A 108 -7.16 -7.93 13.45
CA LEU A 108 -8.23 -8.41 14.32
C LEU A 108 -9.44 -8.92 13.52
N ASN A 109 -9.79 -8.24 12.42
CA ASN A 109 -10.86 -8.70 11.53
C ASN A 109 -10.53 -10.05 10.91
N LYS A 110 -9.28 -10.26 10.46
CA LYS A 110 -8.84 -11.55 9.91
C LYS A 110 -8.98 -12.68 10.94
N GLU A 111 -8.54 -12.46 12.18
CA GLU A 111 -8.69 -13.44 13.25
C GLU A 111 -10.16 -13.69 13.59
N LEU A 112 -10.97 -12.63 13.70
CA LEU A 112 -12.40 -12.75 13.95
C LEU A 112 -13.10 -13.59 12.86
N GLN A 113 -12.77 -13.38 11.58
CA GLN A 113 -13.33 -14.15 10.48
C GLN A 113 -12.89 -15.62 10.52
N ARG A 114 -11.66 -15.90 10.92
CA ARG A 114 -11.17 -17.28 11.13
C ARG A 114 -12.02 -18.00 12.19
N PHE A 115 -12.34 -17.36 13.31
CA PHE A 115 -13.20 -17.94 14.34
C PHE A 115 -14.66 -18.08 13.90
N LYS A 116 -15.22 -17.10 13.20
CA LYS A 116 -16.58 -17.17 12.62
C LYS A 116 -16.71 -18.33 11.62
N LYS A 117 -15.72 -18.52 10.74
CA LYS A 117 -15.69 -19.60 9.75
C LYS A 117 -15.50 -20.98 10.38
N SER A 118 -14.77 -21.05 11.51
CA SER A 118 -14.57 -22.30 12.25
C SER A 118 -15.79 -22.71 13.08
N GLY A 119 -16.73 -21.79 13.32
CA GLY A 119 -18.00 -22.05 14.02
C GLY A 119 -19.02 -22.87 13.23
N ASP A 120 -18.85 -23.02 11.91
CA ASP A 120 -19.76 -23.76 11.02
C ASP A 120 -19.31 -25.21 10.73
N VAL A 121 -18.18 -25.65 11.29
CA VAL A 121 -17.69 -27.02 11.11
C VAL A 121 -17.49 -27.67 12.48
N SER A 122 -18.50 -28.43 12.91
CA SER A 122 -18.27 -29.55 13.83
C SER A 122 -17.38 -30.55 13.10
N LEU A 123 -16.18 -30.81 13.65
CA LEU A 123 -15.65 -32.16 13.84
C LEU A 123 -14.31 -32.10 14.59
N SER A 124 -14.26 -32.93 15.63
CA SER A 124 -13.09 -33.46 16.30
C SER A 124 -11.98 -33.91 15.33
N ALA A 125 -10.74 -33.47 15.57
CA ALA A 125 -9.60 -34.36 15.84
C ALA A 125 -8.26 -33.61 15.81
N SER A 126 -7.43 -33.95 16.82
CA SER A 126 -5.97 -33.98 16.81
C SER A 126 -5.22 -32.67 16.55
N SER A 127 -4.78 -32.06 17.66
CA SER A 127 -3.71 -31.07 17.70
C SER A 127 -2.36 -31.75 17.46
N ASP A 128 -1.96 -31.89 16.21
CA ASP A 128 -0.54 -32.02 15.87
C ASP A 128 -0.01 -30.62 15.51
N THR A 129 0.46 -29.90 16.52
CA THR A 129 1.01 -28.54 16.41
C THR A 129 2.46 -28.52 15.90
N SER A 130 2.91 -29.58 15.23
CA SER A 130 4.27 -29.63 14.65
C SER A 130 4.34 -29.21 13.19
N LYS A 131 3.20 -28.95 12.52
CA LYS A 131 3.21 -28.51 11.13
C LYS A 131 3.24 -26.98 11.04
N PRO A 132 4.25 -26.37 10.40
CA PRO A 132 4.23 -24.95 10.09
C PRO A 132 2.94 -24.62 9.33
N LEU A 133 2.29 -23.51 9.69
CA LEU A 133 1.20 -22.94 8.90
C LEU A 133 1.72 -22.79 7.46
N ASP A 134 1.03 -23.41 6.50
CA ASP A 134 1.35 -23.23 5.09
C ASP A 134 1.35 -21.71 4.81
N PRO A 135 2.44 -21.13 4.26
CA PRO A 135 2.46 -19.72 3.92
C PRO A 135 1.34 -19.45 2.90
N PRO A 136 0.73 -18.24 2.92
CA PRO A 136 -0.36 -17.90 2.03
C PRO A 136 0.01 -18.24 0.58
N LEU A 137 -0.93 -18.85 -0.14
CA LEU A 137 -0.75 -19.23 -1.54
C LEU A 137 -0.30 -17.99 -2.34
N LEU A 138 0.97 -18.02 -2.73
CA LEU A 138 1.63 -16.97 -3.50
C LEU A 138 1.05 -16.96 -4.91
N ASN A 139 0.56 -15.79 -5.33
CA ASN A 139 0.01 -15.53 -6.66
C ASN A 139 -1.18 -16.43 -7.00
N LEU A 140 -2.26 -16.36 -6.21
CA LEU A 140 -3.57 -16.83 -6.69
C LEU A 140 -3.88 -16.12 -8.03
N PRO A 141 -4.42 -16.83 -9.04
CA PRO A 141 -4.85 -16.21 -10.29
C PRO A 141 -5.74 -15.00 -9.96
N ARG A 142 -5.41 -13.84 -10.53
CA ARG A 142 -6.23 -12.65 -10.31
C ARG A 142 -7.64 -12.93 -10.85
N PRO A 143 -8.71 -12.74 -10.06
CA PRO A 143 -10.08 -12.91 -10.53
C PRO A 143 -10.53 -11.77 -11.47
N TYR A 144 -9.58 -11.00 -12.00
CA TYR A 144 -9.79 -9.89 -12.90
C TYR A 144 -8.63 -9.74 -13.87
N LYS A 145 -8.89 -9.16 -15.04
CA LYS A 145 -7.89 -8.71 -16.01
C LYS A 145 -7.95 -7.19 -16.13
N VAL A 146 -6.80 -6.55 -16.16
CA VAL A 146 -6.68 -5.11 -16.42
C VAL A 146 -6.09 -4.94 -17.81
N SER A 147 -6.69 -4.09 -18.65
CA SER A 147 -6.12 -3.73 -19.94
C SER A 147 -4.86 -2.87 -19.76
N THR A 148 -4.12 -2.65 -20.85
CA THR A 148 -3.20 -1.51 -20.92
C THR A 148 -3.95 -0.21 -20.64
N PHE A 149 -3.26 0.77 -20.07
CA PHE A 149 -3.79 2.09 -19.79
C PHE A 149 -3.64 3.00 -21.01
N SER A 150 -4.70 3.72 -21.34
CA SER A 150 -4.62 4.91 -22.19
C SER A 150 -4.16 6.07 -21.32
N ALA A 151 -2.95 6.55 -21.55
CA ALA A 151 -2.38 7.71 -20.88
C ALA A 151 -2.65 8.97 -21.70
N MET A 152 -3.06 10.04 -21.03
CA MET A 152 -3.24 11.38 -21.60
C MET A 152 -2.49 12.37 -20.73
N TYR A 153 -1.67 13.22 -21.36
CA TYR A 153 -0.82 14.18 -20.68
C TYR A 153 -1.22 15.60 -21.03
N PHE A 154 -1.22 16.46 -20.01
CA PHE A 154 -1.70 17.82 -20.10
C PHE A 154 -0.70 18.79 -19.48
N ASN A 155 -0.67 20.00 -20.05
CA ASN A 155 0.02 21.14 -19.46
C ASN A 155 -1.05 22.07 -18.87
N GLY A 156 -1.32 21.93 -17.57
CA GLY A 156 -2.57 22.45 -17.00
C GLY A 156 -3.78 21.77 -17.64
N THR A 157 -4.67 22.55 -18.24
CA THR A 157 -5.89 22.03 -18.90
C THR A 157 -5.69 21.63 -20.37
N ASP A 158 -4.55 21.97 -20.96
CA ASP A 158 -4.31 21.78 -22.39
C ASP A 158 -3.77 20.36 -22.63
N HIS A 159 -4.50 19.56 -23.42
CA HIS A 159 -4.03 18.25 -23.86
C HIS A 159 -2.80 18.41 -24.77
N VAL A 160 -1.77 17.60 -24.52
CA VAL A 160 -0.49 17.69 -25.24
C VAL A 160 -0.17 16.40 -25.99
N SER A 161 -0.35 15.24 -25.34
CA SER A 161 0.01 13.94 -25.92
C SER A 161 -0.77 12.81 -25.28
N SER A 162 -0.78 11.65 -25.95
CA SER A 162 -1.37 10.41 -25.45
C SER A 162 -0.56 9.21 -25.91
N GLU A 163 -0.56 8.15 -25.10
CA GLU A 163 0.09 6.88 -25.43
C GLU A 163 -0.60 5.70 -24.71
N MET A 164 -0.21 4.48 -25.07
CA MET A 164 -0.62 3.28 -24.34
C MET A 164 0.52 2.83 -23.43
N VAL A 165 0.24 2.71 -22.13
CA VAL A 165 1.22 2.27 -21.12
C VAL A 165 0.73 1.04 -20.38
N THR A 166 1.66 0.27 -19.82
CA THR A 166 1.34 -0.89 -18.99
C THR A 166 1.00 -0.49 -17.55
N HIS A 167 1.55 0.63 -17.07
CA HIS A 167 1.34 1.14 -15.72
C HIS A 167 1.28 2.68 -15.72
N PRO A 168 0.42 3.30 -14.90
CA PRO A 168 0.47 4.72 -14.61
C PRO A 168 1.80 5.10 -13.96
N SER A 169 2.63 5.87 -14.66
CA SER A 169 3.92 6.30 -14.15
C SER A 169 4.38 7.60 -14.79
N ILE A 170 5.09 8.41 -14.00
CA ILE A 170 5.87 9.54 -14.50
C ILE A 170 7.04 9.81 -13.53
N ASN A 171 8.18 10.27 -14.04
CA ASN A 171 9.32 10.69 -13.22
C ASN A 171 10.25 11.64 -13.97
N TYR A 172 10.21 12.92 -13.61
CA TYR A 172 11.20 13.90 -14.04
C TYR A 172 11.25 15.10 -13.11
N GLU A 173 12.43 15.71 -13.02
CA GLU A 173 12.73 16.84 -12.14
C GLU A 173 13.45 17.92 -12.93
N ASN A 174 12.97 19.17 -12.84
CA ASN A 174 13.58 20.33 -13.52
C ASN A 174 13.80 20.15 -15.04
N ASP A 175 13.08 19.20 -15.64
CA ASP A 175 13.13 18.82 -17.06
C ASP A 175 11.75 18.99 -17.70
N VAL A 176 11.63 18.64 -18.97
CA VAL A 176 10.44 18.81 -19.79
C VAL A 176 10.06 17.49 -20.46
N PHE A 177 8.98 16.88 -20.00
CA PHE A 177 8.38 15.71 -20.64
C PHE A 177 7.35 16.16 -21.69
N CYS A 178 7.48 15.74 -22.95
CA CYS A 178 6.53 16.10 -24.02
C CYS A 178 6.21 17.61 -24.13
N LYS A 179 7.17 18.50 -23.86
CA LYS A 179 6.98 19.97 -23.79
C LYS A 179 6.17 20.45 -22.56
N ILE A 180 6.02 19.62 -21.54
CA ILE A 180 5.30 19.91 -20.30
C ILE A 180 6.33 20.06 -19.16
N PRO A 181 6.49 21.26 -18.59
CA PRO A 181 7.27 21.45 -17.37
C PRO A 181 6.71 20.61 -16.21
N ALA A 182 7.57 20.13 -15.32
CA ALA A 182 7.14 19.31 -14.19
C ALA A 182 6.04 20.00 -13.35
N SER A 183 6.19 21.30 -13.07
CA SER A 183 5.28 22.07 -12.22
C SER A 183 3.88 22.27 -12.77
N SER A 184 3.63 21.95 -14.04
CA SER A 184 2.31 22.03 -14.67
C SER A 184 1.85 20.69 -15.25
N PHE A 185 2.53 19.61 -14.90
CA PHE A 185 2.19 18.27 -15.37
C PHE A 185 0.90 17.77 -14.76
N GLU A 186 -0.02 17.39 -15.65
CA GLU A 186 -1.23 16.65 -15.29
C GLU A 186 -1.34 15.43 -16.21
N ALA A 187 -1.86 14.33 -15.66
CA ALA A 187 -2.03 13.09 -16.40
C ALA A 187 -3.31 12.38 -16.02
N VAL A 188 -3.90 11.70 -17.00
CA VAL A 188 -5.04 10.82 -16.83
C VAL A 188 -4.70 9.47 -17.44
N TRP A 189 -4.81 8.41 -16.65
CA TRP A 189 -4.65 7.03 -17.10
C TRP A 189 -5.96 6.28 -16.94
N GLU A 190 -6.39 5.62 -18.01
CA GLU A 190 -7.64 4.85 -18.02
C GLU A 190 -7.41 3.43 -18.50
N ALA A 191 -7.96 2.46 -17.78
CA ALA A 191 -7.96 1.05 -18.16
C ALA A 191 -9.33 0.41 -17.95
N ASN A 192 -9.64 -0.58 -18.77
CA ASN A 192 -10.79 -1.45 -18.57
C ASN A 192 -10.37 -2.61 -17.67
N ILE A 193 -11.28 -3.01 -16.78
CA ILE A 193 -11.14 -4.15 -15.90
C ILE A 193 -12.25 -5.13 -16.23
N ASP A 194 -11.90 -6.39 -16.45
CA ASP A 194 -12.85 -7.50 -16.60
C ASP A 194 -12.75 -8.40 -15.37
N ALA A 195 -13.68 -8.25 -14.44
CA ALA A 195 -13.78 -9.03 -13.21
C ALA A 195 -14.64 -10.28 -13.44
N GLN A 196 -14.03 -11.45 -13.31
CA GLN A 196 -14.69 -12.75 -13.54
C GLN A 196 -15.60 -13.14 -12.37
N GLU A 197 -15.27 -12.63 -11.17
CA GLU A 197 -16.06 -12.78 -9.96
C GLU A 197 -15.90 -11.54 -9.06
N ALA A 198 -16.84 -11.35 -8.14
CA ALA A 198 -16.77 -10.27 -7.16
C ALA A 198 -15.51 -10.39 -6.31
N CYS A 199 -14.71 -9.33 -6.27
CA CYS A 199 -13.40 -9.35 -5.64
C CYS A 199 -13.00 -7.96 -5.13
N ARG A 200 -11.74 -7.80 -4.73
CA ARG A 200 -11.17 -6.48 -4.42
C ARG A 200 -9.99 -6.21 -5.34
N LEU A 201 -10.00 -5.04 -5.98
CA LEU A 201 -8.90 -4.51 -6.77
C LEU A 201 -7.89 -3.83 -5.84
N PRO A 202 -6.70 -4.39 -5.64
CA PRO A 202 -5.63 -3.72 -4.93
C PRO A 202 -4.95 -2.72 -5.86
N ILE A 203 -4.77 -1.49 -5.39
CA ILE A 203 -3.96 -0.48 -6.07
C ILE A 203 -2.97 0.05 -5.06
N SER A 204 -1.68 -0.10 -5.32
CA SER A 204 -0.63 0.60 -4.59
C SER A 204 -0.17 1.78 -5.41
N PHE A 205 0.12 2.91 -4.77
CA PHE A 205 0.60 4.09 -5.46
C PHE A 205 1.60 4.88 -4.62
N ALA A 206 2.43 5.64 -5.31
CA ALA A 206 3.45 6.50 -4.74
C ALA A 206 3.49 7.82 -5.49
N SER A 207 3.72 8.90 -4.76
CA SER A 207 3.83 10.26 -5.30
C SER A 207 4.82 11.07 -4.49
N THR A 208 5.46 12.06 -5.12
CA THR A 208 6.10 13.15 -4.37
C THR A 208 5.09 13.92 -3.53
N THR A 209 5.59 14.57 -2.48
CA THR A 209 4.83 15.35 -1.48
C THR A 209 4.08 16.57 -2.02
N HIS A 210 4.19 16.86 -3.33
CA HIS A 210 3.53 17.98 -3.99
C HIS A 210 2.64 17.53 -5.16
N GLY A 211 2.43 16.22 -5.32
CA GLY A 211 1.51 15.65 -6.28
C GLY A 211 0.21 15.22 -5.62
N MET A 212 -0.90 15.34 -6.35
CA MET A 212 -2.21 14.86 -5.92
C MET A 212 -2.71 13.83 -6.92
N ALA A 213 -3.14 12.67 -6.42
CA ALA A 213 -3.76 11.64 -7.23
C ALA A 213 -5.23 11.46 -6.85
N ALA A 214 -6.10 11.25 -7.85
CA ALA A 214 -7.50 10.90 -7.67
C ALA A 214 -7.82 9.62 -8.43
N PHE A 215 -8.65 8.77 -7.83
CA PHE A 215 -9.00 7.46 -8.37
C PHE A 215 -10.50 7.38 -8.58
N PHE A 216 -10.90 6.78 -9.71
CA PHE A 216 -12.30 6.63 -10.08
C PHE A 216 -12.54 5.20 -10.57
N LEU A 217 -13.67 4.62 -10.14
CA LEU A 217 -14.19 3.38 -10.69
C LEU A 217 -15.57 3.67 -11.29
N ASP A 218 -15.76 3.36 -12.58
CA ASP A 218 -17.01 3.61 -13.31
C ASP A 218 -17.48 5.07 -13.18
N ASP A 219 -16.52 6.00 -13.33
CA ASP A 219 -16.68 7.45 -13.17
C ASP A 219 -17.12 7.91 -11.75
N VAL A 220 -17.16 6.99 -10.78
CA VAL A 220 -17.40 7.30 -9.37
C VAL A 220 -16.06 7.54 -8.67
N SER A 221 -15.92 8.72 -8.05
CA SER A 221 -14.74 9.07 -7.27
C SER A 221 -14.59 8.15 -6.05
N ILE A 222 -13.38 7.66 -5.85
CA ILE A 222 -13.00 6.84 -4.71
C ILE A 222 -12.41 7.79 -3.67
N PRO A 223 -13.07 7.97 -2.51
CA PRO A 223 -12.55 8.84 -1.45
C PRO A 223 -11.17 8.33 -1.01
N ASN A 224 -10.26 9.26 -0.69
CA ASN A 224 -8.83 9.10 -0.41
C ASN A 224 -7.88 9.38 -1.61
N GLY A 225 -8.07 10.51 -2.30
CA GLY A 225 -6.96 11.08 -3.07
C GLY A 225 -5.89 11.57 -2.11
N LEU A 226 -4.74 10.90 -2.09
CA LEU A 226 -3.69 11.12 -1.09
C LEU A 226 -2.57 12.01 -1.65
N ASP A 227 -2.00 12.80 -0.75
CA ASP A 227 -0.87 13.69 -0.97
C ASP A 227 0.49 12.93 -0.96
N SER A 228 0.45 11.60 -0.79
CA SER A 228 1.61 10.74 -0.57
C SER A 228 1.33 9.26 -0.91
N ASN A 229 2.33 8.40 -0.70
CA ASN A 229 2.26 6.96 -0.91
C ASN A 229 1.05 6.33 -0.20
N GLY A 230 0.42 5.35 -0.83
CA GLY A 230 -0.72 4.67 -0.24
C GLY A 230 -1.14 3.41 -0.97
N SER A 231 -2.17 2.78 -0.42
CA SER A 231 -2.84 1.65 -1.06
C SER A 231 -4.35 1.79 -0.95
N LEU A 232 -5.04 1.34 -2.00
CA LEU A 232 -6.49 1.25 -2.08
C LEU A 232 -6.86 -0.22 -2.28
N SER A 233 -8.01 -0.58 -1.75
CA SER A 233 -8.63 -1.87 -2.01
C SER A 233 -10.07 -1.59 -2.41
N ILE A 234 -10.36 -1.69 -3.70
CA ILE A 234 -11.63 -1.23 -4.27
C ILE A 234 -12.52 -2.47 -4.49
N PRO A 235 -13.75 -2.52 -3.97
CA PRO A 235 -14.65 -3.63 -4.28
C PRO A 235 -14.99 -3.61 -5.77
N LEU A 236 -14.89 -4.77 -6.43
CA LEU A 236 -15.35 -5.00 -7.79
C LEU A 236 -16.53 -5.97 -7.77
N GLU A 237 -17.56 -5.63 -8.53
CA GLU A 237 -18.60 -6.59 -8.87
C GLU A 237 -18.13 -7.46 -10.04
N THR A 238 -18.88 -8.51 -10.36
CA THR A 238 -18.59 -9.30 -11.56
C THR A 238 -18.95 -8.48 -12.80
N GLY A 239 -18.04 -8.41 -13.78
CA GLY A 239 -18.29 -7.76 -15.07
C GLY A 239 -17.20 -6.76 -15.47
N ALA A 240 -17.57 -5.90 -16.42
CA ALA A 240 -16.68 -4.88 -16.95
C ALA A 240 -16.77 -3.60 -16.12
N HIS A 241 -15.60 -3.08 -15.74
CA HIS A 241 -15.44 -1.81 -15.02
C HIS A 241 -14.40 -0.93 -15.72
N ARG A 242 -14.45 0.38 -15.46
CA ARG A 242 -13.45 1.34 -15.92
C ARG A 242 -12.72 1.95 -14.74
N LEU A 243 -11.41 1.75 -14.69
CA LEU A 243 -10.52 2.43 -13.75
C LEU A 243 -9.96 3.68 -14.42
N ARG A 244 -10.06 4.82 -13.73
CA ARG A 244 -9.40 6.07 -14.12
C ARG A 244 -8.59 6.61 -12.96
N ILE A 245 -7.36 7.02 -13.26
CA ILE A 245 -6.41 7.60 -12.32
C ILE A 245 -6.02 8.95 -12.88
N GLU A 246 -6.25 10.00 -12.09
CA GLU A 246 -5.85 11.36 -12.42
C GLU A 246 -4.71 11.77 -11.49
N TYR A 247 -3.70 12.44 -12.03
CA TYR A 247 -2.57 12.97 -11.27
C TYR A 247 -2.30 14.40 -11.67
N LYS A 248 -2.04 15.23 -10.68
CA LYS A 248 -1.63 16.62 -10.85
C LYS A 248 -0.42 16.91 -10.01
N ASN A 249 0.66 17.38 -10.63
CA ASN A 249 1.83 17.82 -9.92
C ASN A 249 1.78 19.33 -9.64
N HIS A 250 2.24 19.73 -8.45
CA HIS A 250 2.40 21.12 -8.05
C HIS A 250 3.86 21.49 -7.71
N GLY A 251 4.78 20.52 -7.76
CA GLY A 251 6.19 20.70 -7.42
C GLY A 251 7.13 20.80 -8.62
N TYR A 252 8.41 21.02 -8.35
CA TYR A 252 9.47 21.01 -9.38
C TYR A 252 9.83 19.60 -9.88
N ARG A 253 9.31 18.56 -9.21
CA ARG A 253 9.48 17.15 -9.55
C ARG A 253 8.11 16.47 -9.72
N ALA A 254 7.83 16.00 -10.93
CA ALA A 254 6.70 15.12 -11.21
C ALA A 254 7.20 13.69 -11.01
N ASN A 255 6.72 13.02 -9.95
CA ASN A 255 7.00 11.61 -9.71
C ASN A 255 5.73 10.96 -9.20
N PHE A 256 5.24 10.00 -9.95
CA PHE A 256 4.07 9.21 -9.61
C PHE A 256 4.25 7.79 -10.14
N ASN A 257 3.83 6.81 -9.37
CA ASN A 257 3.73 5.42 -9.83
C ASN A 257 2.47 4.79 -9.23
N ALA A 258 1.69 4.07 -10.04
CA ALA A 258 0.56 3.29 -9.56
C ALA A 258 0.61 1.87 -10.13
N ALA A 259 0.24 0.89 -9.31
CA ALA A 259 0.30 -0.51 -9.68
C ALA A 259 -0.93 -1.26 -9.17
N VAL A 260 -1.57 -2.01 -10.07
CA VAL A 260 -2.65 -2.94 -9.72
C VAL A 260 -2.04 -4.29 -9.30
N VAL A 261 -1.34 -4.26 -8.17
CA VAL A 261 -0.62 -5.40 -7.59
C VAL A 261 -0.88 -5.45 -6.09
N ASN A 262 -0.75 -6.66 -5.52
CA ASN A 262 -0.81 -6.87 -4.08
C ASN A 262 0.29 -7.86 -3.71
N TYR A 263 1.53 -7.39 -3.72
CA TYR A 263 2.62 -8.20 -3.22
C TYR A 263 2.44 -8.39 -1.72
N PRO A 264 2.48 -9.63 -1.20
CA PRO A 264 2.42 -9.86 0.22
C PRO A 264 3.56 -9.09 0.91
N GLY A 265 3.18 -8.23 1.86
CA GLY A 265 4.13 -7.59 2.76
C GLY A 265 4.76 -8.63 3.69
N ALA A 266 6.08 -8.60 3.87
CA ALA A 266 6.71 -9.34 4.95
C ALA A 266 6.76 -8.47 6.21
N SER A 267 5.86 -8.74 7.16
CA SER A 267 5.70 -7.93 8.37
C SER A 267 6.72 -8.24 9.47
N SER A 268 7.54 -9.28 9.31
CA SER A 268 8.54 -9.67 10.29
C SER A 268 9.76 -10.36 9.68
N LYS A 269 10.87 -10.33 10.43
CA LYS A 269 12.10 -11.08 10.13
C LYS A 269 11.84 -12.59 10.00
N GLY A 270 10.89 -13.14 10.75
CA GLY A 270 10.52 -14.56 10.69
C GLY A 270 9.80 -14.91 9.39
N ASP A 271 8.92 -14.04 8.89
CA ASP A 271 8.24 -14.24 7.60
C ASP A 271 9.23 -14.23 6.44
N LEU A 272 10.21 -13.33 6.50
CA LEU A 272 11.32 -13.29 5.54
C LEU A 272 12.17 -14.55 5.59
N GLN A 273 12.46 -15.06 6.79
CA GLN A 273 13.25 -16.29 6.93
C GLN A 273 12.54 -17.49 6.28
N VAL A 274 11.24 -17.67 6.53
CA VAL A 274 10.45 -18.75 5.89
C VAL A 274 10.43 -18.59 4.36
N PHE A 275 10.29 -17.36 3.88
CA PHE A 275 10.35 -17.07 2.46
C PHE A 275 11.70 -17.44 1.85
N PHE A 276 12.79 -16.99 2.45
CA PHE A 276 14.15 -17.28 2.01
C PHE A 276 14.46 -18.78 2.04
N GLU A 277 14.12 -19.48 3.12
CA GLU A 277 14.32 -20.94 3.24
C GLU A 277 13.63 -21.68 2.08
N LYS A 278 12.42 -21.26 1.70
CA LYS A 278 11.69 -21.86 0.57
C LYS A 278 12.27 -21.46 -0.79
N ALA A 279 12.52 -20.18 -1.01
CA ALA A 279 12.97 -19.64 -2.30
C ALA A 279 14.42 -20.01 -2.64
N LEU A 280 15.28 -20.13 -1.62
CA LEU A 280 16.72 -20.41 -1.77
C LEU A 280 17.07 -21.90 -1.64
N SER A 281 16.13 -22.76 -1.26
CA SER A 281 16.29 -24.22 -1.20
C SER A 281 16.78 -24.88 -2.51
N ASN A 282 16.73 -24.16 -3.64
CA ASN A 282 17.10 -24.65 -4.97
C ASN A 282 18.51 -24.24 -5.44
N SER A 283 19.43 -23.89 -4.54
CA SER A 283 20.79 -23.42 -4.90
C SER A 283 20.79 -22.15 -5.76
N ALA A 284 19.78 -21.29 -5.59
CA ALA A 284 19.70 -20.04 -6.32
C ALA A 284 20.80 -19.07 -5.86
N ARG A 285 21.47 -18.43 -6.82
CA ARG A 285 22.37 -17.31 -6.54
C ARG A 285 21.53 -16.06 -6.29
N SER A 286 21.90 -15.25 -5.31
CA SER A 286 21.26 -13.97 -5.04
C SER A 286 21.89 -12.87 -5.91
N VAL A 287 21.03 -12.13 -6.61
CA VAL A 287 21.40 -10.89 -7.30
C VAL A 287 20.73 -9.75 -6.55
N HIS A 288 21.53 -8.82 -6.07
CA HIS A 288 21.04 -7.64 -5.38
C HIS A 288 21.21 -6.42 -6.26
N ILE A 289 20.12 -5.72 -6.52
CA ILE A 289 20.07 -4.54 -7.36
C ILE A 289 19.54 -3.39 -6.51
N SER A 290 20.36 -2.37 -6.30
CA SER A 290 20.01 -1.23 -5.45
C SER A 290 20.28 0.11 -6.12
N GLY A 291 19.50 1.11 -5.77
CA GLY A 291 19.69 2.48 -6.22
C GLY A 291 18.58 3.39 -5.70
N GLU A 292 18.78 4.70 -5.78
CA GLU A 292 17.86 5.66 -5.17
C GLU A 292 16.60 5.88 -6.03
N THR A 293 16.81 6.20 -7.30
CA THR A 293 15.76 6.51 -8.28
C THR A 293 16.31 6.34 -9.70
N THR A 294 15.43 6.36 -10.69
CA THR A 294 15.80 6.29 -12.11
C THR A 294 15.65 7.65 -12.78
N THR A 295 16.27 7.85 -13.94
CA THR A 295 16.05 9.02 -14.81
C THR A 295 15.07 8.71 -15.96
N ASP A 296 14.58 7.47 -16.04
CA ASP A 296 13.54 7.09 -16.98
C ASP A 296 12.22 7.78 -16.64
N TYR A 297 11.59 8.39 -17.64
CA TYR A 297 10.33 9.12 -17.49
C TYR A 297 9.20 8.27 -16.93
N ASN A 298 9.25 6.93 -17.07
CA ASN A 298 8.18 6.03 -16.67
C ASN A 298 8.61 5.15 -15.48
N ASN A 299 9.58 5.61 -14.68
CA ASN A 299 10.19 4.89 -13.56
C ASN A 299 10.73 3.49 -13.94
N ASN A 300 11.13 3.24 -15.19
CA ASN A 300 11.63 1.93 -15.56
C ASN A 300 13.09 1.72 -15.15
N VAL A 301 13.38 0.49 -14.73
CA VAL A 301 14.73 -0.06 -14.68
C VAL A 301 14.73 -1.38 -15.45
N HIS A 302 15.56 -1.43 -16.48
CA HIS A 302 15.72 -2.59 -17.35
C HIS A 302 16.88 -3.47 -16.86
N VAL A 303 16.60 -4.75 -16.63
CA VAL A 303 17.58 -5.70 -16.09
C VAL A 303 17.67 -6.93 -17.00
N TYR A 304 18.86 -7.22 -17.51
CA TYR A 304 19.15 -8.50 -18.15
C TYR A 304 19.50 -9.53 -17.08
N LEU A 305 18.76 -10.64 -17.06
CA LEU A 305 19.07 -11.77 -16.19
C LEU A 305 20.33 -12.49 -16.67
N PRO A 306 21.06 -13.16 -15.77
CA PRO A 306 22.23 -13.95 -16.14
C PRO A 306 21.84 -15.13 -17.03
N ASP A 307 22.85 -15.68 -17.71
CA ASP A 307 22.65 -16.72 -18.72
C ASP A 307 22.46 -18.13 -18.14
N GLU A 308 22.78 -18.33 -16.85
CA GLU A 308 22.80 -19.65 -16.23
C GLU A 308 22.50 -19.63 -14.73
N GLY A 309 21.88 -20.73 -14.27
CA GLY A 309 21.55 -20.97 -12.87
C GLY A 309 20.25 -20.34 -12.40
N PRO A 310 19.57 -20.92 -11.39
CA PRO A 310 18.43 -20.27 -10.76
C PRO A 310 18.88 -19.01 -10.00
N VAL A 311 18.06 -17.97 -10.03
CA VAL A 311 18.36 -16.68 -9.41
C VAL A 311 17.28 -16.24 -8.44
N PHE A 312 17.71 -15.62 -7.35
CA PHE A 312 16.86 -14.92 -6.42
C PHE A 312 17.17 -13.43 -6.50
N LEU A 313 16.15 -12.59 -6.68
CA LEU A 313 16.33 -11.17 -6.92
C LEU A 313 16.00 -10.37 -5.65
N VAL A 314 16.89 -9.47 -5.27
CA VAL A 314 16.64 -8.45 -4.25
C VAL A 314 16.70 -7.09 -4.93
N LEU A 315 15.62 -6.33 -4.85
CA LEU A 315 15.42 -5.08 -5.57
C LEU A 315 15.19 -3.97 -4.54
N GLU A 316 16.18 -3.11 -4.36
CA GLU A 316 16.14 -2.04 -3.36
C GLU A 316 16.03 -0.67 -4.05
N SER A 317 15.05 0.13 -3.64
CA SER A 317 14.90 1.50 -4.13
C SER A 317 14.23 2.46 -3.15
N GLN A 318 14.66 3.72 -3.13
CA GLN A 318 14.00 4.77 -2.33
C GLN A 318 12.68 5.20 -2.95
N THR A 319 12.59 5.17 -4.29
CA THR A 319 11.37 5.49 -5.05
C THR A 319 10.76 4.23 -5.66
N SER A 320 9.48 4.28 -6.05
CA SER A 320 8.86 3.16 -6.77
C SER A 320 9.49 2.97 -8.13
N ILE A 321 9.79 1.72 -8.49
CA ILE A 321 10.43 1.37 -9.76
C ILE A 321 9.59 0.31 -10.49
N ASN A 322 9.48 0.48 -11.80
CA ASN A 322 8.93 -0.50 -12.72
C ASN A 322 10.07 -1.39 -13.24
N TRP A 323 10.31 -2.50 -12.56
CA TRP A 323 11.38 -3.43 -12.88
C TRP A 323 10.98 -4.29 -14.09
N THR A 324 11.76 -4.19 -15.16
CA THR A 324 11.56 -4.96 -16.39
C THR A 324 12.74 -5.90 -16.60
N PHE A 325 12.49 -7.20 -16.50
CA PHE A 325 13.52 -8.23 -16.68
C PHE A 325 13.52 -8.79 -18.09
N TYR A 326 14.72 -8.99 -18.65
CA TYR A 326 14.95 -9.67 -19.91
C TYR A 326 15.60 -11.01 -19.63
N ASN A 327 14.81 -12.08 -19.76
CA ASN A 327 15.23 -13.45 -19.49
C ASN A 327 15.47 -14.24 -20.78
N GLN A 328 16.58 -13.96 -21.47
CA GLN A 328 16.87 -14.60 -22.77
C GLN A 328 17.16 -16.10 -22.66
N SER A 329 17.71 -16.52 -21.52
CA SER A 329 18.16 -17.88 -21.27
C SER A 329 17.15 -18.71 -20.46
N ASP A 330 15.93 -18.19 -20.28
CA ASP A 330 14.84 -18.80 -19.48
C ASP A 330 15.30 -19.30 -18.09
N VAL A 331 16.18 -18.53 -17.43
CA VAL A 331 16.66 -18.88 -16.10
C VAL A 331 15.50 -18.82 -15.10
N ARG A 332 15.48 -19.78 -14.18
CA ARG A 332 14.45 -19.83 -13.14
C ARG A 332 14.68 -18.72 -12.13
N VAL A 333 13.76 -17.77 -12.06
CA VAL A 333 13.68 -16.82 -10.95
C VAL A 333 12.95 -17.51 -9.80
N SER A 334 13.65 -17.83 -8.71
CA SER A 334 13.08 -18.56 -7.58
C SER A 334 12.27 -17.70 -6.63
N GLY A 335 12.48 -16.38 -6.69
CA GLY A 335 11.69 -15.38 -5.98
C GLY A 335 12.26 -13.98 -6.17
N VAL A 336 11.43 -12.99 -5.83
CA VAL A 336 11.79 -11.57 -5.85
C VAL A 336 11.42 -10.94 -4.52
N LEU A 337 12.37 -10.20 -3.95
CA LEU A 337 12.16 -9.32 -2.80
C LEU A 337 12.28 -7.87 -3.24
N ILE A 338 11.23 -7.08 -3.06
CA ILE A 338 11.22 -5.64 -3.29
C ILE A 338 11.34 -4.92 -1.96
N CYS A 339 12.38 -4.12 -1.79
CA CYS A 339 12.65 -3.28 -0.63
C CYS A 339 12.43 -1.81 -1.04
N CYS A 340 11.28 -1.24 -0.71
CA CYS A 340 10.94 0.15 -1.05
C CYS A 340 9.88 0.67 -0.08
N ASP A 341 9.92 1.95 0.27
CA ASP A 341 8.92 2.63 1.11
C ASP A 341 7.50 2.63 0.54
N SER A 342 7.35 2.23 -0.72
CA SER A 342 6.06 2.16 -1.40
C SER A 342 5.80 0.75 -1.92
N GLY A 343 4.55 0.30 -1.82
CA GLY A 343 4.09 -0.93 -2.45
C GLY A 343 3.84 -0.80 -3.96
N ALA A 344 4.21 0.33 -4.58
CA ALA A 344 3.84 0.68 -5.94
C ALA A 344 4.84 0.22 -7.01
N SER A 345 6.01 -0.30 -6.63
CA SER A 345 6.96 -0.90 -7.57
C SER A 345 6.33 -2.09 -8.30
N THR A 346 6.74 -2.35 -9.54
CA THR A 346 6.24 -3.48 -10.34
C THR A 346 7.37 -4.37 -10.82
N VAL A 347 7.07 -5.63 -11.12
CA VAL A 347 8.02 -6.61 -11.64
C VAL A 347 7.40 -7.29 -12.86
N THR A 348 8.08 -7.21 -14.00
CA THR A 348 7.64 -7.80 -15.27
C THR A 348 8.79 -8.50 -15.98
N GLY A 349 8.48 -9.35 -16.98
CA GLY A 349 9.50 -10.06 -17.76
C GLY A 349 10.07 -11.31 -17.06
N ILE A 350 9.43 -11.75 -15.98
CA ILE A 350 9.63 -13.04 -15.33
C ILE A 350 8.32 -13.83 -15.33
N ARG A 351 8.37 -15.11 -14.96
CA ARG A 351 7.18 -15.97 -14.97
C ARG A 351 6.14 -15.50 -13.95
N GLU A 352 4.86 -15.54 -14.30
CA GLU A 352 3.74 -15.09 -13.43
C GLU A 352 3.63 -15.89 -12.12
N ASP A 353 4.10 -17.13 -12.11
CA ASP A 353 4.15 -18.00 -10.92
C ASP A 353 5.32 -17.68 -9.98
N THR A 354 6.18 -16.72 -10.34
CA THR A 354 7.32 -16.32 -9.51
C THR A 354 6.84 -15.60 -8.24
N PRO A 355 7.20 -16.07 -7.05
CA PRO A 355 6.80 -15.40 -5.81
C PRO A 355 7.50 -14.03 -5.69
N VAL A 356 6.70 -12.98 -5.51
CA VAL A 356 7.18 -11.60 -5.30
C VAL A 356 6.72 -11.14 -3.93
N TYR A 357 7.64 -10.61 -3.13
CA TYR A 357 7.37 -10.04 -1.82
C TYR A 357 7.76 -8.58 -1.78
N HIS A 358 7.04 -7.82 -0.98
CA HIS A 358 7.35 -6.42 -0.72
C HIS A 358 7.68 -6.23 0.76
N VAL A 359 8.61 -5.32 1.00
CA VAL A 359 9.09 -4.92 2.30
C VAL A 359 9.24 -3.41 2.32
N GLU A 360 8.46 -2.76 3.18
CA GLU A 360 8.58 -1.32 3.47
C GLU A 360 9.89 -1.09 4.24
N ALA A 361 10.75 -0.20 3.72
CA ALA A 361 12.17 0.01 4.07
C ALA A 361 12.64 -0.69 5.35
N ILE A 362 12.92 -1.98 5.22
CA ILE A 362 13.60 -2.72 6.26
C ILE A 362 15.10 -2.50 6.04
N ASP A 363 15.76 -1.94 7.06
CA ASP A 363 17.22 -1.89 7.20
C ASP A 363 17.83 -3.21 6.70
N ARG A 364 18.79 -3.10 5.76
CA ARG A 364 19.52 -4.23 5.17
C ARG A 364 20.00 -5.23 6.23
N SER A 365 20.25 -4.78 7.46
CA SER A 365 20.57 -5.61 8.63
C SER A 365 19.58 -6.74 8.94
N VAL A 366 18.32 -6.64 8.50
CA VAL A 366 17.27 -7.62 8.84
C VAL A 366 17.34 -8.86 7.96
N TYR A 367 17.67 -8.71 6.68
CA TYR A 367 17.89 -9.83 5.76
C TYR A 367 19.39 -10.13 5.53
N GLN A 368 20.28 -9.33 6.11
CA GLN A 368 21.72 -9.58 6.13
C GLN A 368 22.00 -10.95 6.79
N GLY A 369 22.73 -11.81 6.07
CA GLY A 369 23.05 -13.18 6.49
C GLY A 369 21.96 -14.22 6.21
N MET A 370 20.79 -13.82 5.69
CA MET A 370 19.76 -14.76 5.20
C MET A 370 19.92 -15.10 3.73
N LEU A 371 20.57 -14.22 2.97
CA LEU A 371 20.88 -14.43 1.57
C LEU A 371 22.21 -15.18 1.42
N PRO A 372 22.34 -16.08 0.43
CA PRO A 372 23.65 -16.60 0.03
C PRO A 372 24.54 -15.45 -0.47
N GLU A 373 25.81 -15.76 -0.76
CA GLU A 373 26.77 -14.82 -1.33
C GLU A 373 26.12 -14.08 -2.52
N ALA A 374 25.93 -12.77 -2.34
CA ALA A 374 25.13 -11.93 -3.22
C ALA A 374 26.04 -11.09 -4.11
N PHE A 375 25.69 -11.01 -5.38
CA PHE A 375 26.32 -10.07 -6.31
C PHE A 375 25.58 -8.74 -6.22
N ASP A 376 26.28 -7.71 -5.73
CA ASP A 376 25.73 -6.37 -5.52
C ASP A 376 25.91 -5.51 -6.79
N TYR A 377 24.80 -5.05 -7.34
CA TYR A 377 24.72 -4.13 -8.48
C TYR A 377 24.09 -2.82 -8.04
N GLU A 378 24.85 -1.73 -8.13
CA GLU A 378 24.34 -0.38 -7.87
C GLU A 378 23.98 0.32 -9.18
N TYR A 379 22.77 0.85 -9.30
CA TYR A 379 22.39 1.74 -10.39
C TYR A 379 22.40 3.19 -9.92
N LYS A 380 23.24 4.00 -10.57
CA LYS A 380 23.41 5.41 -10.22
C LYS A 380 23.00 6.41 -11.31
N GLU A 381 22.86 5.99 -12.57
CA GLU A 381 22.57 6.92 -13.68
C GLU A 381 22.38 6.20 -15.04
N LYS A 382 22.03 4.91 -15.06
CA LYS A 382 21.96 4.10 -16.30
C LYS A 382 20.64 3.35 -16.44
N ASN A 383 19.99 3.53 -17.59
CA ASN A 383 18.71 2.94 -17.96
C ASN A 383 18.75 1.41 -18.15
N MET A 384 19.92 0.78 -18.06
CA MET A 384 20.08 -0.67 -18.28
C MET A 384 21.15 -1.23 -17.35
N LEU A 385 20.79 -2.32 -16.66
CA LEU A 385 21.68 -3.11 -15.82
C LEU A 385 21.82 -4.51 -16.40
N ARG A 386 23.04 -5.04 -16.39
CA ARG A 386 23.30 -6.45 -16.66
C ARG A 386 23.69 -7.09 -15.33
N ALA A 387 22.83 -7.97 -14.82
CA ALA A 387 23.18 -8.83 -13.70
C ALA A 387 24.05 -9.96 -14.26
N ASP A 388 25.36 -9.87 -14.05
CA ASP A 388 26.32 -10.91 -14.46
C ASP A 388 26.79 -11.69 -13.21
N PHE A 389 27.42 -12.83 -13.41
CA PHE A 389 28.17 -13.50 -12.35
C PHE A 389 29.64 -13.35 -12.69
N SER A 390 30.35 -12.43 -12.04
CA SER A 390 31.81 -12.39 -12.16
C SER A 390 32.38 -13.65 -11.50
N TYR A 391 32.87 -14.57 -12.33
CA TYR A 391 33.55 -15.81 -11.93
C TYR A 391 34.89 -15.57 -11.24
#